data_AF-A0A667WUD0-F1
#
_entry.id   AF-A0A667WUD0-F1
#
_cell.length_a   1.000
_cell.length_b   1.000
_cell.length_c   1.000
_cell.angle_alpha   90.00
_cell.angle_beta   90.00
_cell.angle_gamma   90.00
#
_symmetry.space_group_name_H-M   'P 1'
#
loop_
_entity.id
_entity.type
_entity.pdbx_description
1 polymer ?
#
loop_
_entity_poly.entity_id
_entity_poly.type
_entity_poly.pdbx_seq_one_letter_code
_entity_poly.pdbx_strand_id
1 'polypeptide(L)'
;MSPSASSLLLLQLLSLVLMVVAMPTCQLRGNVVQEAHNLLRDMGGPLPVHCLQYNSVVSFPSSALPAGSGRPQCRRTLWVVYETLKGAGQVFEDNEVPVGEGGVSWDSQKLDNFQNLLYRLVEDGSCVSTNQSISHSGQCTNQWGWGCVLWQGSAGCGWLLLRRDLLLALRSGLQQHHLSCFS
;
A
#
# COMPACT_ATOMS: atom_id res chain seq x y z
N MET A 1 11.43 54.18 9.73
CA MET A 1 10.05 53.97 9.23
C MET A 1 9.67 52.53 9.54
N SER A 2 8.79 52.33 10.52
CA SER A 2 8.34 51.00 10.94
C SER A 2 7.33 50.46 9.93
N PRO A 3 7.42 49.19 9.49
CA PRO A 3 6.38 48.61 8.65
C PRO A 3 5.05 48.65 9.40
N SER A 4 3.99 49.05 8.69
CA SER A 4 2.63 49.07 9.25
C SER A 4 2.18 47.65 9.59
N ALA A 5 1.38 47.50 10.65
CA ALA A 5 0.79 46.20 11.03
C ALA A 5 0.05 45.52 9.86
N SER A 6 -0.57 46.30 8.98
CA SER A 6 -1.25 45.84 7.77
C SER A 6 -0.28 45.18 6.77
N SER A 7 0.91 45.75 6.59
CA SER A 7 1.96 45.19 5.72
C SER A 7 2.50 43.87 6.25
N LEU A 8 2.65 43.73 7.58
CA LEU A 8 3.12 42.51 8.22
C LEU A 8 2.09 41.37 8.11
N LEU A 9 0.80 41.67 8.31
CA LEU A 9 -0.30 40.72 8.13
C LEU A 9 -0.38 40.20 6.68
N LEU A 10 -0.22 41.08 5.70
CA LEU A 10 -0.24 40.69 4.29
C LEU A 10 0.90 39.73 3.94
N LEU A 11 2.12 40.00 4.45
CA LEU A 11 3.30 39.16 4.29
C LEU A 11 3.13 37.79 4.97
N GLN A 12 2.52 37.74 6.15
CA GLN A 12 2.18 36.48 6.83
C GLN A 12 1.17 35.64 6.05
N LEU A 13 0.13 36.28 5.49
CA LEU A 13 -0.85 35.58 4.64
C LEU A 13 -0.21 35.07 3.34
N LEU A 14 0.62 35.87 2.69
CA LEU A 14 1.34 35.47 1.48
C LEU A 14 2.30 34.30 1.73
N SER A 15 3.03 34.32 2.85
CA SER A 15 3.92 33.22 3.22
C SER A 15 3.13 31.93 3.54
N LEU A 16 1.98 32.02 4.20
CA LEU A 16 1.09 30.87 4.43
C LEU A 16 0.55 30.28 3.11
N VAL A 17 0.13 31.13 2.17
CA VAL A 17 -0.34 30.69 0.85
C VAL A 17 0.79 30.02 0.07
N LEU A 18 1.99 30.60 0.06
CA LEU A 18 3.16 30.01 -0.57
C LEU A 18 3.51 28.65 0.04
N MET A 19 3.47 28.51 1.36
CA MET A 19 3.69 27.23 2.05
C MET A 19 2.65 26.17 1.67
N VAL A 20 1.38 26.56 1.53
CA VAL A 20 0.30 25.63 1.13
C VAL A 20 0.43 25.21 -0.33
N VAL A 21 0.83 26.11 -1.23
CA VAL A 21 1.02 25.80 -2.66
C VAL A 21 2.31 25.04 -2.93
N ALA A 22 3.35 25.27 -2.12
CA ALA A 22 4.64 24.58 -2.22
C ALA A 22 4.66 23.21 -1.53
N MET A 23 3.62 22.83 -0.80
CA MET A 23 3.53 21.50 -0.21
C MET A 23 3.49 20.46 -1.33
N PRO A 24 4.47 19.54 -1.40
CA PRO A 24 4.49 18.53 -2.45
C PRO A 24 3.21 17.70 -2.37
N THR A 25 2.57 17.51 -3.52
CA THR A 25 1.44 16.59 -3.62
C THR A 25 1.95 15.18 -3.37
N CYS A 26 1.68 14.65 -2.19
CA CYS A 26 2.05 13.30 -1.86
C CYS A 26 1.19 12.30 -2.63
N GLN A 27 1.77 11.63 -3.63
CA GLN A 27 1.08 10.73 -4.53
C GLN A 27 1.98 9.56 -4.91
N LEU A 28 1.37 8.37 -5.04
CA LEU A 28 2.04 7.24 -5.70
C LEU A 28 1.87 7.42 -7.21
N ARG A 29 2.90 7.06 -7.99
CA ARG A 29 2.86 7.18 -9.46
C ARG A 29 1.95 6.10 -10.05
N GLY A 30 0.92 6.50 -10.78
CA GLY A 30 -0.11 5.58 -11.27
C GLY A 30 0.44 4.52 -12.22
N ASN A 31 1.40 4.88 -13.07
CA ASN A 31 2.06 3.93 -13.96
C ASN A 31 2.86 2.86 -13.20
N VAL A 32 3.55 3.25 -12.12
CA VAL A 32 4.33 2.31 -11.29
C VAL A 32 3.38 1.38 -10.51
N VAL A 33 2.28 1.92 -9.98
CA VAL A 33 1.23 1.12 -9.33
C VAL A 33 0.62 0.11 -10.29
N GLN A 34 0.32 0.53 -11.53
CA GLN A 34 -0.24 -0.33 -12.57
C GLN A 34 0.74 -1.44 -12.96
N GLU A 35 2.03 -1.11 -13.11
CA GLU A 35 3.07 -2.07 -13.43
C GLU A 35 3.26 -3.09 -12.30
N ALA A 36 3.32 -2.63 -11.04
CA ALA A 36 3.38 -3.51 -9.87
C ALA A 36 2.16 -4.44 -9.79
N HIS A 37 0.95 -3.94 -10.07
CA HIS A 37 -0.27 -4.77 -10.11
C HIS A 37 -0.18 -5.83 -11.23
N ASN A 38 0.33 -5.47 -12.40
CA ASN A 38 0.48 -6.41 -13.51
C ASN A 38 1.51 -7.51 -13.21
N LEU A 39 2.67 -7.14 -12.65
CA LEU A 39 3.68 -8.10 -12.21
C LEU A 39 3.11 -9.09 -11.19
N LEU A 40 2.40 -8.61 -10.16
CA LEU A 40 1.72 -9.46 -9.19
C LEU A 40 0.66 -10.35 -9.84
N ARG A 41 -0.12 -9.84 -10.79
CA ARG A 41 -1.14 -10.64 -11.47
C ARG A 41 -0.49 -11.76 -12.29
N ASP A 42 0.61 -11.46 -12.96
CA ASP A 42 1.19 -12.34 -13.97
C ASP A 42 2.32 -13.24 -13.43
N MET A 43 2.72 -13.07 -12.17
CA MET A 43 3.77 -13.90 -11.54
C MET A 43 3.31 -15.25 -11.03
N GLY A 44 2.01 -15.55 -10.93
CA GLY A 44 1.58 -16.85 -10.42
C GLY A 44 0.13 -17.21 -10.76
N GLY A 45 -0.26 -18.43 -10.40
CA GLY A 45 -1.60 -18.96 -10.65
C GLY A 45 -2.70 -18.42 -9.73
N PRO A 46 -3.93 -18.94 -9.84
CA PRO A 46 -5.05 -18.60 -8.96
C PRO A 46 -4.78 -19.02 -7.51
N LEU A 47 -5.43 -18.34 -6.56
CA LEU A 47 -5.39 -18.70 -5.14
C LEU A 47 -6.11 -20.04 -4.91
N PRO A 48 -5.43 -21.08 -4.39
CA PRO A 48 -6.06 -22.35 -4.08
C PRO A 48 -7.13 -22.22 -2.98
N VAL A 49 -8.23 -22.95 -3.14
CA VAL A 49 -9.38 -22.91 -2.21
C VAL A 49 -8.98 -23.25 -0.76
N HIS A 50 -8.05 -24.19 -0.57
CA HIS A 50 -7.59 -24.58 0.77
C HIS A 50 -6.90 -23.43 1.52
N CYS A 51 -6.31 -22.44 0.83
CA CYS A 51 -5.72 -21.28 1.49
C CYS A 51 -6.76 -20.27 2.00
N LEU A 52 -8.03 -20.36 1.55
CA LEU A 52 -9.09 -19.45 2.00
C LEU A 52 -9.48 -19.65 3.47
N GLN A 53 -9.12 -20.78 4.08
CA GLN A 53 -9.38 -21.06 5.50
C GLN A 53 -8.69 -20.05 6.43
N TYR A 54 -7.64 -19.36 5.95
CA TYR A 54 -6.89 -18.36 6.73
C TYR A 54 -7.47 -16.94 6.62
N ASN A 55 -8.61 -16.74 5.95
CA ASN A 55 -9.23 -15.41 5.81
C ASN A 55 -9.63 -14.78 7.15
N SER A 56 -9.91 -15.59 8.17
CA SER A 56 -10.17 -15.12 9.55
C SER A 56 -8.93 -14.57 10.24
N VAL A 57 -7.73 -14.97 9.78
CA VAL A 57 -6.44 -14.54 10.32
C VAL A 57 -5.92 -13.34 9.55
N VAL A 58 -5.98 -13.38 8.22
CA VAL A 58 -5.46 -12.32 7.36
C VAL A 58 -6.36 -12.05 6.14
N SER A 59 -6.75 -10.80 6.01
CA SER A 59 -7.45 -10.30 4.84
C SER A 59 -7.20 -8.81 4.66
N PHE A 60 -7.14 -8.39 3.40
CA PHE A 60 -7.09 -6.97 3.05
C PHE A 60 -8.29 -6.24 3.68
N PRO A 61 -8.07 -5.15 4.45
CA PRO A 61 -9.13 -4.44 5.17
C PRO A 61 -9.91 -3.55 4.21
N SER A 62 -10.70 -4.14 3.31
CA SER A 62 -11.48 -3.40 2.31
C SER A 62 -12.47 -2.41 2.94
N SER A 63 -12.88 -2.63 4.19
CA SER A 63 -13.71 -1.70 4.98
C SER A 63 -12.99 -0.40 5.37
N ALA A 64 -11.65 -0.37 5.33
CA ALA A 64 -10.86 0.85 5.57
C ALA A 64 -10.85 1.78 4.35
N LEU A 65 -11.27 1.29 3.18
CA LEU A 65 -11.41 2.10 1.97
C LEU A 65 -12.66 2.99 2.08
N PRO A 66 -12.57 4.26 1.69
CA PRO A 66 -13.71 5.16 1.70
C PRO A 66 -14.73 4.80 0.61
N ALA A 67 -16.00 5.04 0.89
CA ALA A 67 -17.05 5.03 -0.13
C ALA A 67 -17.02 6.35 -0.94
N GLY A 68 -17.03 6.24 -2.27
CA GLY A 68 -17.11 7.38 -3.20
C GLY A 68 -15.77 7.93 -3.69
N SER A 69 -15.82 9.09 -4.36
CA SER A 69 -14.68 9.75 -5.02
C SER A 69 -14.48 11.17 -4.51
N GLY A 70 -13.23 11.61 -4.37
CA GLY A 70 -12.87 12.97 -3.96
C GLY A 70 -11.50 13.04 -3.31
N ARG A 71 -10.97 14.25 -3.06
CA ARG A 71 -9.61 14.43 -2.51
C ARG A 71 -9.42 13.77 -1.13
N PRO A 72 -10.34 13.92 -0.14
CA PRO A 72 -10.20 13.24 1.14
C PRO A 72 -10.26 11.71 1.02
N GLN A 73 -11.12 11.21 0.13
CA GLN A 73 -11.24 9.78 -0.16
C GLN A 73 -9.95 9.26 -0.80
N CYS A 74 -9.40 9.95 -1.80
CA CYS A 74 -8.12 9.59 -2.39
C CYS A 74 -6.98 9.58 -1.38
N ARG A 75 -6.92 10.56 -0.47
CA ARG A 75 -5.92 10.54 0.61
C ARG A 75 -6.05 9.30 1.50
N ARG A 76 -7.27 8.91 1.85
CA ARG A 76 -7.53 7.69 2.64
C ARG A 76 -7.14 6.43 1.86
N THR A 77 -7.51 6.34 0.60
CA THR A 77 -7.15 5.22 -0.29
C THR A 77 -5.63 5.10 -0.45
N LEU A 78 -4.94 6.20 -0.74
CA LEU A 78 -3.48 6.26 -0.82
C LEU A 78 -2.84 5.76 0.48
N TRP A 79 -3.37 6.17 1.63
CA TRP A 79 -2.86 5.73 2.93
C TRP A 79 -3.05 4.23 3.16
N VAL A 80 -4.23 3.67 2.85
CA VAL A 80 -4.47 2.22 2.96
C VAL A 80 -3.53 1.43 2.04
N VAL A 81 -3.34 1.89 0.80
CA VAL A 81 -2.42 1.27 -0.16
C VAL A 81 -0.98 1.34 0.33
N TYR A 82 -0.52 2.53 0.74
CA TYR A 82 0.84 2.74 1.23
C TYR A 82 1.15 1.86 2.44
N GLU A 83 0.28 1.84 3.45
CA GLU A 83 0.52 1.04 4.66
C GLU A 83 0.53 -0.47 4.32
N THR A 84 -0.35 -0.93 3.42
CA THR A 84 -0.34 -2.32 2.90
C THR A 84 1.00 -2.66 2.23
N LEU A 85 1.49 -1.78 1.36
CA LEU A 85 2.76 -1.96 0.65
C LEU A 85 3.95 -1.97 1.63
N LYS A 86 3.95 -1.07 2.61
CA LYS A 86 4.97 -1.01 3.65
C LYS A 86 5.00 -2.29 4.48
N GLY A 87 3.84 -2.79 4.91
CA GLY A 87 3.74 -4.07 5.64
C GLY A 87 4.23 -5.25 4.80
N ALA A 88 3.95 -5.27 3.50
CA ALA A 88 4.45 -6.30 2.61
C ALA A 88 5.98 -6.23 2.44
N GLY A 89 6.54 -5.02 2.34
CA GLY A 89 7.99 -4.80 2.31
C GLY A 89 8.68 -5.45 3.50
N GLN A 90 8.17 -5.22 4.71
CA GLN A 90 8.67 -5.87 5.93
C GLN A 90 8.60 -7.40 5.85
N VAL A 91 7.50 -7.95 5.32
CA VAL A 91 7.37 -9.41 5.16
C VAL A 91 8.41 -9.98 4.20
N PHE A 92 8.70 -9.29 3.09
CA PHE A 92 9.74 -9.70 2.13
C PHE A 92 11.16 -9.54 2.70
N GLU A 93 11.40 -8.54 3.56
CA GLU A 93 12.69 -8.35 4.24
C GLU A 93 12.93 -9.43 5.31
N ASP A 94 11.90 -9.78 6.07
CA ASP A 94 12.00 -10.71 7.20
C ASP A 94 11.97 -12.19 6.79
N ASN A 95 11.54 -12.51 5.56
CA ASN A 95 11.26 -13.89 5.15
C ASN A 95 11.70 -14.17 3.72
N GLU A 96 12.31 -15.34 3.51
CA GLU A 96 12.57 -15.85 2.17
C GLU A 96 11.30 -16.41 1.52
N VAL A 97 11.05 -16.05 0.26
CA VAL A 97 9.95 -16.61 -0.51
C VAL A 97 10.33 -18.03 -0.96
N PRO A 98 9.58 -19.08 -0.57
CA PRO A 98 9.88 -20.45 -0.94
C PRO A 98 9.44 -20.68 -2.39
N VAL A 99 10.18 -20.16 -3.38
CA VAL A 99 9.88 -20.37 -4.79
C VAL A 99 10.33 -21.78 -5.20
N GLY A 100 9.43 -22.57 -5.78
CA GLY A 100 9.75 -23.92 -6.28
C GLY A 100 9.07 -25.06 -5.51
N GLU A 101 9.76 -26.20 -5.42
CA GLU A 101 9.20 -27.44 -4.86
C GLU A 101 8.89 -27.27 -3.36
N GLY A 102 7.64 -27.54 -2.98
CA GLY A 102 7.16 -27.36 -1.60
C GLY A 102 6.73 -25.94 -1.23
N GLY A 103 6.76 -24.98 -2.16
CA GLY A 103 6.35 -23.60 -1.92
C GLY A 103 5.47 -22.99 -3.02
N VAL A 104 5.74 -21.75 -3.44
CA VAL A 104 4.96 -21.04 -4.46
C VAL A 104 5.58 -21.18 -5.85
N SER A 105 4.74 -21.34 -6.88
CA SER A 105 5.15 -21.47 -8.28
C SER A 105 5.35 -20.12 -8.98
N TRP A 106 5.87 -19.13 -8.25
CA TRP A 106 5.98 -17.77 -8.77
C TRP A 106 7.13 -17.61 -9.77
N ASP A 107 6.89 -16.81 -10.80
CA ASP A 107 7.89 -16.34 -11.75
C ASP A 107 8.91 -15.45 -11.02
N SER A 108 10.14 -15.93 -10.88
CA SER A 108 11.18 -15.28 -10.08
C SER A 108 11.58 -13.91 -10.64
N GLN A 109 11.61 -13.75 -11.96
CA GLN A 109 11.95 -12.47 -12.58
C GLN A 109 10.86 -11.42 -12.32
N LYS A 110 9.58 -11.82 -12.40
CA LYS A 110 8.49 -10.91 -12.06
C LYS A 110 8.43 -10.58 -10.57
N LEU A 111 8.77 -11.53 -9.70
CA LEU A 111 8.87 -11.30 -8.26
C LEU A 111 9.97 -10.27 -7.95
N ASP A 112 11.16 -10.43 -8.52
CA ASP A 112 12.27 -9.49 -8.34
C ASP A 112 11.92 -8.07 -8.82
N ASN A 113 11.38 -7.96 -10.04
CA ASN A 113 10.90 -6.69 -10.58
C ASN A 113 9.81 -6.08 -9.69
N PHE A 114 8.89 -6.89 -9.16
CA PHE A 114 7.86 -6.40 -8.25
C PHE A 114 8.45 -5.86 -6.95
N GLN A 115 9.41 -6.56 -6.33
CA GLN A 115 10.06 -6.11 -5.10
C GLN A 115 10.80 -4.77 -5.30
N ASN A 116 11.46 -4.60 -6.45
CA ASN A 116 12.06 -3.32 -6.83
C ASN A 116 11.04 -2.18 -6.93
N LEU A 117 9.88 -2.42 -7.55
CA LEU A 117 8.80 -1.43 -7.61
C LEU A 117 8.14 -1.19 -6.25
N LEU A 118 8.02 -2.23 -5.42
CA LEU A 118 7.48 -2.14 -4.06
C LEU A 118 8.33 -1.17 -3.23
N TYR A 119 9.66 -1.35 -3.22
CA TYR A 119 10.57 -0.47 -2.51
C TYR A 119 10.42 0.99 -2.96
N ARG A 120 10.39 1.21 -4.29
CA ARG A 120 10.18 2.55 -4.87
C ARG A 120 8.84 3.16 -4.48
N LEU A 121 7.77 2.39 -4.48
CA LEU A 121 6.43 2.87 -4.08
C LEU A 121 6.37 3.22 -2.59
N VAL A 122 7.04 2.46 -1.73
CA VAL A 122 7.15 2.78 -0.30
C VAL A 122 7.96 4.05 -0.08
N GLU A 123 9.07 4.22 -0.80
CA GLU A 123 9.90 5.44 -0.74
C GLU A 123 9.12 6.68 -1.21
N ASP A 124 8.56 6.63 -2.43
CA ASP A 124 7.75 7.70 -3.02
C ASP A 124 6.51 8.02 -2.14
N GLY A 125 5.95 7.02 -1.46
CA GLY A 125 4.75 7.12 -0.63
C GLY A 125 4.97 7.55 0.82
N SER A 126 6.21 7.73 1.26
CA SER A 126 6.55 7.99 2.68
C SER A 126 5.82 9.21 3.28
N CYS A 127 5.51 10.22 2.46
CA CYS A 127 4.74 11.40 2.86
C CYS A 127 3.24 11.14 3.12
N VAL A 128 2.72 9.96 2.74
CA VAL A 128 1.33 9.55 2.97
C VAL A 128 1.18 9.04 4.42
N SER A 129 2.28 8.60 5.03
CA SER A 129 2.33 8.08 6.40
C SER A 129 1.65 9.05 7.37
N THR A 130 0.71 8.53 8.15
CA THR A 130 0.07 9.28 9.24
C THR A 130 0.27 8.51 10.55
N ASN A 131 0.12 9.17 11.71
CA ASN A 131 0.12 8.48 13.01
C ASN A 131 -1.10 7.57 13.23
N GLN A 132 -1.88 7.27 12.20
CA GLN A 132 -3.02 6.36 12.28
C GLN A 132 -2.52 4.93 12.05
N SER A 133 -3.05 3.98 12.81
CA SER A 133 -2.85 2.56 12.56
C SER A 133 -4.08 1.98 11.88
N ILE A 134 -3.88 1.06 10.93
CA ILE A 134 -4.96 0.20 10.45
C ILE A 134 -5.18 -0.88 11.51
N SER A 135 -6.39 -0.93 12.06
CA SER A 135 -6.80 -2.04 12.93
C SER A 135 -7.13 -3.25 12.06
N HIS A 136 -6.29 -4.28 12.13
CA HIS A 136 -6.58 -5.59 11.57
C HIS A 136 -7.20 -6.48 12.65
N SER A 137 -8.23 -7.25 12.29
CA SER A 137 -8.96 -8.12 13.21
C SER A 137 -8.26 -9.46 13.51
N GLY A 138 -6.93 -9.53 13.41
CA GLY A 138 -6.15 -10.76 13.58
C GLY A 138 -5.56 -10.91 14.99
N GLN A 139 -5.54 -12.13 15.55
CA GLN A 139 -5.01 -12.44 16.89
C GLN A 139 -3.48 -12.52 16.97
N CYS A 140 -2.78 -11.79 16.11
CA CYS A 140 -1.34 -11.90 15.93
C CYS A 140 -0.66 -10.54 16.00
N THR A 141 0.43 -10.45 16.76
CA THR A 141 1.03 -9.21 17.25
C THR A 141 1.83 -8.40 16.22
N ASN A 142 1.96 -8.85 14.98
CA ASN A 142 2.45 -8.01 13.89
C ASN A 142 1.29 -7.31 13.17
N GLN A 143 1.46 -6.03 12.87
CA GLN A 143 0.41 -5.10 12.42
C GLN A 143 -0.38 -5.54 11.17
N TRP A 144 0.10 -6.55 10.43
CA TRP A 144 -0.37 -6.95 9.11
C TRP A 144 -0.86 -8.41 9.00
N GLY A 145 -0.68 -9.25 10.01
CA GLY A 145 -1.18 -10.65 10.03
C GLY A 145 -0.53 -11.62 9.04
N TRP A 146 0.06 -11.17 7.92
CA TRP A 146 0.70 -12.03 6.91
C TRP A 146 1.85 -12.86 7.48
N GLY A 147 2.71 -12.24 8.30
CA GLY A 147 3.79 -12.97 8.97
C GLY A 147 3.26 -14.13 9.80
N CYS A 148 2.10 -14.01 10.43
CA CYS A 148 1.55 -15.12 11.21
C CYS A 148 1.11 -16.32 10.38
N VAL A 149 0.58 -16.11 9.17
CA VAL A 149 0.26 -17.24 8.29
C VAL A 149 1.54 -17.91 7.77
N LEU A 150 2.61 -17.13 7.60
CA LEU A 150 3.94 -17.68 7.29
C LEU A 150 4.45 -18.58 8.42
N TRP A 151 4.26 -18.19 9.69
CA TRP A 151 4.71 -18.95 10.87
C TRP A 151 3.81 -20.13 11.28
N GLN A 152 2.52 -20.16 10.86
CA GLN A 152 1.57 -21.24 11.22
C GLN A 152 1.71 -22.55 10.40
N GLY A 153 2.87 -22.80 9.80
CA GLY A 153 3.16 -24.08 9.13
C GLY A 153 2.59 -24.24 7.72
N SER A 154 2.05 -23.17 7.12
CA SER A 154 1.67 -23.14 5.69
C SER A 154 2.20 -21.88 5.00
N ALA A 155 3.53 -21.78 4.93
CA ALA A 155 4.24 -20.65 4.32
C ALA A 155 3.73 -20.34 2.90
N GLY A 156 3.43 -21.37 2.10
CA GLY A 156 2.87 -21.21 0.75
C GLY A 156 1.55 -20.44 0.74
N CYS A 157 0.60 -20.76 1.63
CA CYS A 157 -0.66 -20.02 1.71
C CYS A 157 -0.46 -18.58 2.20
N GLY A 158 0.49 -18.34 3.11
CA GLY A 158 0.84 -16.99 3.56
C GLY A 158 1.25 -16.09 2.40
N TRP A 159 2.16 -16.56 1.55
CA TRP A 159 2.61 -15.84 0.37
C TRP A 159 1.47 -15.63 -0.66
N LEU A 160 0.64 -16.64 -0.90
CA LEU A 160 -0.48 -16.54 -1.83
C LEU A 160 -1.55 -15.53 -1.36
N LEU A 161 -1.81 -15.47 -0.05
CA LEU A 161 -2.72 -14.50 0.54
C LEU A 161 -2.13 -13.08 0.52
N LEU A 162 -0.84 -12.92 0.81
CA LEU A 162 -0.13 -11.63 0.67
C LEU A 162 -0.28 -11.10 -0.76
N ARG A 163 0.00 -11.94 -1.77
CA ARG A 163 -0.16 -11.57 -3.19
C ARG A 163 -1.59 -11.16 -3.53
N ARG A 164 -2.60 -11.88 -3.03
CA ARG A 164 -4.01 -11.51 -3.20
C ARG A 164 -4.29 -10.13 -2.61
N ASP A 165 -3.86 -9.88 -1.38
CA ASP A 165 -4.16 -8.64 -0.67
C ASP A 165 -3.46 -7.44 -1.32
N LEU A 166 -2.23 -7.61 -1.81
CA LEU A 166 -1.53 -6.61 -2.60
C LEU A 166 -2.24 -6.30 -3.92
N LEU A 167 -2.75 -7.32 -4.62
CA LEU A 167 -3.55 -7.12 -5.83
C LEU A 167 -4.81 -6.29 -5.54
N LEU A 168 -5.51 -6.56 -4.43
CA LEU A 168 -6.68 -5.80 -4.02
C LEU A 168 -6.34 -4.36 -3.68
N ALA A 169 -5.24 -4.14 -2.94
CA ALA A 169 -4.77 -2.81 -2.56
C ALA A 169 -4.41 -1.98 -3.80
N LEU A 170 -3.53 -2.47 -4.67
CA LEU A 170 -3.11 -1.73 -5.86
C LEU A 170 -4.31 -1.44 -6.80
N ARG A 171 -5.22 -2.41 -6.96
CA ARG A 171 -6.46 -2.21 -7.72
C ARG A 171 -7.36 -1.13 -7.12
N SER A 172 -7.47 -1.07 -5.79
CA SER A 172 -8.35 -0.14 -5.10
C SER A 172 -8.02 1.32 -5.42
N GLY A 173 -6.74 1.66 -5.60
CA GLY A 173 -6.34 3.01 -6.01
C GLY A 173 -6.43 3.26 -7.52
N LEU A 174 -6.39 2.20 -8.34
CA LEU A 174 -6.48 2.32 -9.81
C LEU A 174 -7.92 2.50 -10.29
N GLN A 175 -8.91 1.95 -9.57
CA GLN A 175 -10.30 1.84 -10.03
C GLN A 175 -11.32 2.77 -9.37
N GLN A 176 -10.93 3.68 -8.47
CA GLN A 176 -11.89 4.60 -7.85
C GLN A 176 -12.43 5.64 -8.87
N HIS A 177 -13.60 5.34 -9.42
CA HIS A 177 -14.58 6.24 -10.05
C HIS A 177 -14.01 7.46 -10.79
N HIS A 178 -13.60 7.25 -12.05
CA HIS A 178 -13.30 8.25 -13.08
C HIS A 178 -12.11 9.20 -12.83
N LEU A 179 -11.47 9.14 -11.66
CA LEU A 179 -10.25 9.90 -11.34
C LEU A 179 -9.28 8.98 -10.60
N SER A 180 -8.13 8.69 -11.22
CA SER A 180 -7.01 8.02 -10.53
C SER A 180 -6.65 8.82 -9.28
N CYS A 181 -6.60 8.15 -8.11
CA CYS A 181 -6.06 8.76 -6.89
C CYS A 181 -4.53 8.88 -6.93
N PHE A 182 -3.92 8.34 -7.98
CA PHE A 182 -2.50 8.38 -8.29
C PHE A 182 -2.18 9.44 -9.35
N SER A 183 -0.96 9.99 -9.29
CA SER A 183 -0.42 10.93 -10.28
C SER A 183 -0.16 10.27 -11.62
#